data_AF-A0A6B3G391-F1
#
_entry.id   AF-A0A6B3G391-F1
#
_cell.length_a   1.000
_cell.length_b   1.000
_cell.length_c   1.000
_cell.angle_alpha   90.00
_cell.angle_beta   90.00
_cell.angle_gamma   90.00
#
_symmetry.space_group_name_H-M   'P 1'
#
loop_
_entity.id
_entity.type
_entity.pdbx_description
1 polymer ?
#
loop_
_entity_poly.entity_id
_entity_poly.type
_entity_poly.pdbx_seq_one_letter_code
_entity_poly.pdbx_strand_id
1 'polypeptide(L)' 'MPRRHQRYQERPSRLDGAVVWTLDVPPGPERSARSVLPDGCMDLIWTAGRLIVAGPDTHAFEVDPRNRGSCAAIRFA' A
#
# COMPACT_ATOMS: atom_id res chain seq x y z
N MET A 1 -17.73 -16.53 -12.33
CA MET A 1 -17.04 -16.29 -11.05
C MET A 1 -16.59 -14.83 -11.02
N PRO A 2 -17.26 -13.91 -10.30
CA PRO A 2 -16.81 -12.51 -10.29
C PRO A 2 -15.48 -12.43 -9.53
N ARG A 3 -14.46 -11.89 -10.20
CA ARG A 3 -13.15 -11.59 -9.61
C ARG A 3 -13.36 -10.62 -8.45
N ARG A 4 -13.17 -11.04 -7.20
CA ARG A 4 -13.16 -10.13 -6.03
C ARG A 4 -11.98 -9.19 -6.22
N HIS A 5 -12.26 -7.97 -6.67
CA HIS A 5 -11.26 -6.94 -6.86
C HIS A 5 -10.73 -6.49 -5.49
N GLN A 6 -9.44 -6.17 -5.45
CA GLN A 6 -8.81 -5.54 -4.31
C GLN A 6 -9.62 -4.31 -3.87
N ARG A 7 -9.78 -4.11 -2.57
CA ARG A 7 -10.43 -2.92 -2.01
C ARG A 7 -9.37 -2.01 -1.42
N TYR A 8 -9.08 -0.94 -2.15
CA TYR A 8 -8.29 0.18 -1.63
C TYR A 8 -9.23 1.18 -0.95
N GLN A 9 -8.87 1.66 0.23
CA GLN A 9 -9.63 2.66 0.99
C GLN A 9 -8.68 3.64 1.67
N GLU A 10 -9.12 4.88 1.83
CA GLU A 10 -8.40 5.94 2.54
C GLU A 10 -9.28 6.54 3.62
N ARG A 11 -8.65 7.01 4.71
CA ARG A 11 -9.31 7.76 5.77
C ARG A 11 -8.34 8.75 6.42
N PRO A 12 -8.85 9.84 7.02
CA PRO A 12 -8.01 10.76 7.79
C PRO A 12 -7.24 10.05 8.90
N SER A 13 -5.98 10.47 9.10
CA SER A 13 -5.20 10.14 10.29
C SER A 13 -5.63 11.01 11.48
N ARG A 14 -5.20 10.61 12.67
CA ARG A 14 -5.25 11.47 13.88
C ARG A 14 -4.07 12.44 13.94
N LEU A 15 -3.11 12.29 13.03
CA LEU A 15 -1.96 13.16 12.85
C LEU A 15 -2.22 14.05 11.64
N ASP A 16 -2.10 15.37 11.82
CA ASP A 16 -2.24 16.33 10.73
C ASP A 16 -1.16 16.13 9.66
N GLY A 17 -1.53 16.33 8.40
CA GLY A 17 -0.63 16.06 7.27
C GLY A 17 -0.44 14.57 6.95
N ALA A 18 -1.25 13.68 7.55
CA ALA A 18 -1.18 12.25 7.30
C ALA A 18 -2.52 11.61 6.92
N VAL A 19 -2.45 10.60 6.04
CA VAL A 19 -3.61 9.82 5.56
C VAL A 19 -3.37 8.35 5.85
N VAL A 20 -4.39 7.66 6.35
CA VAL A 20 -4.34 6.20 6.52
C VAL A 20 -4.96 5.55 5.31
N TRP A 21 -4.24 4.65 4.64
CA TRP A 21 -4.78 3.84 3.57
C TRP A 21 -4.71 2.35 3.88
N THR A 22 -5.67 1.60 3.37
CA THR A 22 -5.74 0.14 3.52
C THR A 22 -5.96 -0.50 2.17
N LEU A 23 -5.24 -1.57 1.90
CA LEU A 23 -5.41 -2.38 0.70
C LEU A 23 -5.75 -3.81 1.12
N ASP A 24 -6.95 -4.25 0.79
CA ASP A 24 -7.33 -5.65 0.95
C ASP A 24 -7.05 -6.44 -0.33
N VAL A 25 -6.16 -7.42 -0.23
CA VAL A 25 -5.83 -8.34 -1.31
C VAL A 25 -6.37 -9.73 -0.96
N PRO A 26 -7.52 -10.16 -1.51
CA PRO A 26 -8.02 -11.51 -1.29
C PRO A 26 -7.05 -12.53 -1.90
N PRO A 27 -6.88 -13.71 -1.27
CA PRO A 27 -6.07 -14.78 -1.83
C PRO A 27 -6.63 -15.19 -3.20
N GLY A 28 -5.77 -15.20 -4.22
CA GLY A 28 -6.13 -15.41 -5.61
C GLY A 28 -4.87 -15.44 -6.49
N PRO A 29 -5.01 -15.78 -7.79
CA PRO A 29 -3.85 -15.91 -8.69
C PRO A 29 -3.04 -14.61 -8.70
N GLU A 30 -1.70 -14.76 -8.68
CA GLU A 30 -0.75 -13.65 -8.73
C GLU A 30 -1.15 -12.69 -9.86
N ARG A 31 -1.38 -11.42 -9.50
CA ARG A 31 -1.72 -10.38 -10.45
C ARG A 31 -0.49 -9.50 -10.66
N SER A 32 -0.31 -9.05 -11.90
CA SER A 32 0.80 -8.25 -12.39
C SER A 32 1.18 -7.11 -11.43
N ALA A 33 2.49 -6.86 -11.31
CA ALA A 33 2.98 -5.78 -10.49
C ALA A 33 2.34 -4.44 -10.90
N ARG A 34 1.88 -3.68 -9.90
CA ARG A 34 1.46 -2.29 -10.10
C ARG A 34 2.60 -1.38 -9.69
N SER A 35 2.91 -0.42 -10.55
CA SER A 35 3.83 0.67 -10.26
C SER A 35 3.14 1.70 -9.38
N VAL A 36 3.81 2.11 -8.31
CA VAL A 36 3.45 3.28 -7.50
C VAL A 36 4.23 4.46 -8.05
N LEU A 37 3.55 5.55 -8.39
CA LEU A 37 4.18 6.76 -8.91
C LEU A 37 4.82 7.55 -7.76
N PRO A 38 6.00 8.16 -7.96
CA PRO A 38 6.61 9.02 -6.96
C PRO A 38 5.76 10.27 -6.74
N ASP A 39 5.21 10.42 -5.53
CA ASP A 39 4.37 11.55 -5.12
C ASP A 39 5.07 12.46 -4.08
N GLY A 40 6.35 12.20 -3.78
CA GLY A 40 7.12 12.92 -2.77
C GLY A 40 6.71 12.60 -1.33
N CYS A 41 5.71 11.73 -1.15
CA CYS A 41 5.23 11.33 0.16
C CYS A 41 6.10 10.22 0.73
N MET A 42 5.99 10.04 2.05
CA MET A 42 6.56 8.89 2.77
C MET A 42 5.42 8.01 3.27
N ASP A 43 5.49 6.70 3.06
CA ASP A 43 4.50 5.73 3.52
C ASP A 43 5.14 4.79 4.57
N LEU A 44 4.54 4.71 5.76
CA LEU A 44 4.80 3.65 6.73
C LEU A 44 3.77 2.54 6.54
N ILE A 45 4.19 1.37 6.06
CA ILE A 45 3.30 0.28 5.63
C ILE A 45 3.45 -0.91 6.57
N TRP A 46 2.35 -1.39 7.14
CA TRP A 46 2.28 -2.62 7.91
C TRP A 46 1.67 -3.75 7.06
N THR A 47 2.44 -4.82 6.86
CA THR A 47 2.01 -6.01 6.09
C THR A 47 2.69 -7.26 6.62
N ALA A 48 1.97 -8.39 6.68
CA ALA A 48 2.49 -9.69 7.09
C ALA A 48 3.34 -9.67 8.40
N GLY A 49 2.96 -8.83 9.37
CA GLY A 49 3.67 -8.69 10.65
C GLY A 49 4.99 -7.90 10.57
N ARG A 50 5.22 -7.17 9.48
CA ARG A 50 6.42 -6.37 9.23
C ARG A 50 6.05 -4.92 8.93
N LEU A 51 6.91 -4.00 9.38
CA LEU A 51 6.86 -2.59 9.03
C LEU A 51 7.83 -2.32 7.88
N ILE A 52 7.35 -1.63 6.84
CA ILE A 52 8.10 -1.21 5.67
C ILE A 52 8.01 0.31 5.58
N VAL A 53 9.12 0.95 5.25
CA VAL A 53 9.19 2.39 4.99
C VAL A 53 9.36 2.57 3.49
N ALA A 54 8.46 3.32 2.85
CA ALA A 54 8.55 3.71 1.45
C ALA A 54 8.62 5.24 1.35
N GLY A 55 9.41 5.77 0.42
CA GLY A 55 9.61 7.21 0.22
C GLY A 55 10.70 7.88 1.06
N PRO A 56 10.99 9.19 0.84
CA PRO A 56 10.33 10.09 -0.12
C PRO A 56 10.65 9.67 -1.57
N ASP A 57 9.60 9.32 -2.31
CA ASP A 57 9.80 8.60 -3.57
C ASP A 57 10.47 9.49 -4.63
N THR A 58 11.69 9.14 -5.03
CA THR A 58 12.36 9.64 -6.24
C THR A 58 12.35 8.59 -7.36
N HIS A 59 11.97 7.34 -7.06
CA HIS A 59 11.93 6.21 -7.99
C HIS A 59 10.73 5.30 -7.70
N ALA A 60 10.21 4.65 -8.74
CA ALA A 60 9.11 3.69 -8.60
C ALA A 60 9.55 2.42 -7.85
N PHE A 61 8.75 1.98 -6.88
CA PHE A 61 8.99 0.76 -6.10
C PHE A 61 8.14 -0.41 -6.62
N GLU A 62 8.78 -1.57 -6.87
CA GLU A 62 8.08 -2.81 -7.20
C GLU A 62 7.76 -3.61 -5.93
N VAL A 63 6.47 -3.77 -5.63
CA VAL A 63 6.05 -4.63 -4.51
C VAL A 63 6.24 -6.10 -4.89
N ASP A 64 7.09 -6.82 -4.15
CA ASP A 64 7.26 -8.27 -4.30
C ASP A 64 5.89 -8.97 -4.24
N PRO A 65 5.51 -9.77 -5.27
CA PRO A 65 4.28 -10.56 -5.29
C PRO A 65 4.03 -11.39 -4.02
N ARG A 66 5.08 -11.88 -3.37
CA ARG A 66 5.01 -12.70 -2.15
C ARG A 66 4.66 -11.90 -0.89
N ASN A 67 4.85 -10.58 -0.93
CA ASN A 67 4.46 -9.65 0.14
C ASN A 67 3.12 -8.94 -0.15
N ARG A 68 2.37 -9.34 -1.18
CA ARG A 68 1.04 -8.80 -1.51
C ARG A 68 -0.05 -9.40 -0.61
N GLY A 69 0.09 -9.21 0.70
CA GLY A 69 -0.98 -9.41 1.68
C GLY A 69 -1.86 -8.16 1.81
N SER A 70 -2.96 -8.29 2.56
CA SER A 70 -3.66 -7.09 3.04
C SER A 70 -2.69 -6.24 3.86
N CYS A 71 -2.71 -4.93 3.62
CA CYS A 71 -1.85 -3.99 4.32
C CYS A 71 -2.61 -2.74 4.76
N ALA A 72 -2.08 -2.11 5.80
CA ALA A 72 -2.51 -0.80 6.29
C ALA A 72 -1.28 0.10 6.38
N ALA A 73 -1.42 1.36 6.02
CA ALA A 73 -0.30 2.27 5.95
C ALA A 73 -0.69 3.70 6.30
N ILE A 74 0.31 4.50 6.68
CA ILE A 74 0.19 5.93 6.92
C ILE A 74 1.08 6.66 5.94
N ARG A 75 0.45 7.53 5.13
CA ARG A 75 1.12 8.46 4.23
C ARG A 75 1.36 9.79 4.93
N PHE A 76 2.55 10.35 4.76
CA PHE A 76 2.89 11.72 5.13
C PHE A 76 3.03 12.56 3.87
N ALA A 77 2.32 13.70 3.81
CA ALA A 77 2.36 14.66 2.72
C ALA A 77 3.24 15.87 3.05
#